data_AF-A0A242MRG2-F1
#
_entry.id   AF-A0A242MRG2-F1
#
_cell.length_a   1.000
_cell.length_b   1.000
_cell.length_c   1.000
_cell.angle_alpha   90.00
_cell.angle_beta   90.00
_cell.angle_gamma   90.00
#
_symmetry.space_group_name_H-M   'P 1'
#
loop_
_entity.id
_entity.type
_entity.pdbx_description
1 polymer ?
#
loop_
_entity_poly.entity_id
_entity_poly.type
_entity_poly.pdbx_seq_one_letter_code
_entity_poly.pdbx_strand_id
1 'polypeptide(L)'
;MTATSPSYTYEIKPRRAELGGGWQARFFEADIEIGGGAFPANADADPQAGIDWWNGLTEDERLTWMGYANSAKPRDAWQANLQKEAYDAAQNAAESWLESRERQ
;
A
#
# COMPACT_ATOMS: atom_id res chain seq x y z
N MET A 1 -39.87 8.23 11.12
CA MET A 1 -38.47 8.69 11.26
C MET A 1 -37.62 7.69 10.49
N THR A 2 -37.15 8.05 9.30
CA THR A 2 -36.27 7.17 8.51
C THR A 2 -34.87 7.22 9.12
N ALA A 3 -34.38 6.09 9.61
CA ALA A 3 -32.98 5.97 10.00
C ALA A 3 -32.13 6.22 8.75
N THR A 4 -31.27 7.23 8.79
CA THR A 4 -30.20 7.39 7.79
C THR A 4 -29.21 6.27 8.08
N SER A 5 -28.98 5.35 7.14
CA SER A 5 -27.93 4.35 7.28
C SER A 5 -26.59 5.07 7.50
N PRO A 6 -25.74 4.61 8.42
CA PRO A 6 -24.43 5.22 8.64
C PRO A 6 -23.61 5.21 7.34
N SER A 7 -22.93 6.32 7.03
CA SER A 7 -22.01 6.40 5.90
C SER A 7 -20.68 5.74 6.27
N TYR A 8 -20.21 4.81 5.45
CA TYR A 8 -18.91 4.17 5.58
C TYR A 8 -17.93 4.74 4.56
N THR A 9 -16.75 5.18 5.00
CA THR A 9 -15.70 5.72 4.13
C THR A 9 -14.32 5.25 4.57
N TYR A 10 -13.32 5.40 3.72
CA TYR A 10 -11.93 5.09 4.05
C TYR A 10 -10.97 6.13 3.50
N GLU A 11 -9.77 6.18 4.07
CA GLU A 11 -8.67 7.02 3.61
C GLU A 11 -7.37 6.21 3.56
N ILE A 12 -6.59 6.37 2.49
CA ILE A 12 -5.26 5.78 2.34
C ILE A 12 -4.23 6.91 2.24
N LYS A 13 -3.28 6.94 3.17
CA LYS A 13 -2.23 7.96 3.23
C LYS A 13 -0.83 7.32 3.22
N PRO A 14 0.18 7.99 2.63
CA PRO A 14 1.56 7.57 2.77
C PRO A 14 1.96 7.50 4.24
N ARG A 15 2.65 6.43 4.62
CA ARG A 15 3.22 6.26 5.95
C ARG A 15 4.63 6.83 5.98
N ARG A 16 5.00 7.43 7.12
CA ARG A 16 6.33 8.06 7.29
C ARG A 16 7.44 7.05 7.06
N ALA A 17 8.51 7.48 6.38
CA ALA A 17 9.67 6.65 6.08
C ALA A 17 10.30 6.05 7.36
N GLU A 18 10.35 6.82 8.45
CA GLU A 18 10.88 6.39 9.76
C GLU A 18 10.14 5.19 10.38
N LEU A 19 8.91 4.93 9.94
CA LEU A 19 8.08 3.80 10.39
C LEU A 19 8.11 2.63 9.40
N GLY A 20 9.05 2.62 8.44
CA GLY A 20 9.15 1.61 7.38
C GLY A 20 8.43 1.97 6.08
N GLY A 21 8.03 3.24 5.92
CA GLY A 21 7.35 3.73 4.72
C GLY A 21 6.03 2.99 4.44
N GLY A 22 5.64 2.92 3.17
CA GLY A 22 4.41 2.25 2.76
C GLY A 22 3.18 3.12 2.94
N TRP A 23 2.06 2.49 3.30
CA TRP A 23 0.75 3.11 3.35
C TRP A 23 0.00 2.79 4.65
N GLN A 24 -0.85 3.71 5.06
CA GLN A 24 -1.79 3.54 6.15
C GLN A 24 -3.21 3.67 5.60
N ALA A 25 -4.03 2.64 5.81
CA ALA A 25 -5.46 2.71 5.59
C ALA A 25 -6.17 3.04 6.91
N ARG A 26 -7.17 3.92 6.85
CA ARG A 26 -8.06 4.28 7.97
C ARG A 26 -9.50 4.15 7.52
N PHE A 27 -10.35 3.64 8.40
CA PHE A 27 -11.74 3.32 8.13
C PHE A 27 -12.66 4.12 9.03
N PHE A 28 -13.77 4.62 8.48
CA PHE A 28 -14.64 5.58 9.15
C PHE A 28 -16.10 5.16 9.09
N GLU A 29 -16.81 5.31 10.21
CA GLU A 29 -18.27 5.22 10.30
C GLU A 29 -18.81 6.58 10.77
N ALA A 30 -19.63 7.23 9.95
CA ALA A 30 -20.12 8.59 10.23
C ALA A 30 -18.99 9.56 10.66
N ASP A 31 -17.89 9.56 9.90
CA ASP A 31 -16.66 10.34 10.13
C ASP A 31 -15.84 9.98 11.38
N ILE A 32 -16.24 8.96 12.14
CA ILE A 32 -15.49 8.46 13.29
C ILE A 32 -14.55 7.35 12.82
N GLU A 33 -13.24 7.49 13.07
CA GLU A 33 -12.26 6.43 12.77
C GLU A 33 -12.55 5.20 13.64
N ILE A 34 -12.89 4.08 13.01
CA ILE A 34 -13.26 2.82 13.67
C ILE A 34 -12.26 1.69 13.43
N GLY A 35 -11.22 1.93 12.61
CA GLY A 35 -10.19 0.93 12.35
C GLY A 35 -9.24 1.33 11.23
N GLY A 36 -8.41 0.38 10.81
CA GLY A 36 -7.45 0.59 9.73
C GLY A 36 -6.40 -0.51 9.66
N GLY A 37 -5.34 -0.25 8.88
CA GLY A 37 -4.22 -1.15 8.68
C GLY A 37 -2.95 -0.41 8.28
N ALA A 38 -1.79 -0.98 8.62
CA ALA A 38 -0.48 -0.49 8.20
C ALA A 38 0.16 -1.47 7.23
N PHE A 39 0.61 -0.97 6.09
CA PHE A 39 1.17 -1.74 4.97
C PHE A 39 2.59 -1.22 4.72
N PRO A 40 3.62 -1.79 5.39
CA PRO A 40 5.00 -1.31 5.28
C PRO A 40 5.59 -1.61 3.90
N ALA A 41 6.49 -0.75 3.44
CA ALA A 41 7.23 -0.91 2.19
C ALA A 41 8.72 -0.61 2.43
N ASN A 42 9.34 -1.33 3.37
CA ASN A 42 10.74 -1.10 3.74
C ASN A 42 11.67 -2.01 2.92
N ALA A 43 12.35 -1.45 1.91
CA ALA A 43 13.32 -2.18 1.10
C ALA A 43 14.51 -2.74 1.89
N ASP A 44 14.81 -2.20 3.07
CA ASP A 44 15.94 -2.63 3.90
C ASP A 44 15.54 -3.70 4.94
N ALA A 45 14.25 -4.07 5.03
CA ALA A 45 13.79 -5.10 5.95
C ALA A 45 14.26 -6.51 5.55
N ASP A 46 14.31 -6.77 4.24
CA ASP A 46 14.86 -7.99 3.65
C ASP A 46 15.62 -7.64 2.35
N PRO A 47 16.93 -7.33 2.44
CA PRO A 47 17.73 -7.00 1.28
C PRO A 47 17.88 -8.16 0.29
N GLN A 48 17.85 -9.41 0.78
CA GLN A 48 18.02 -10.58 -0.09
C GLN A 48 16.80 -10.77 -0.98
N ALA A 49 15.58 -10.56 -0.46
CA ALA A 49 14.36 -10.57 -1.27
C ALA A 49 14.42 -9.56 -2.43
N GLY A 50 14.97 -8.35 -2.18
CA GLY A 50 15.15 -7.34 -3.23
C GLY A 50 16.18 -7.73 -4.29
N ILE A 51 17.26 -8.41 -3.88
CA ILE A 51 18.28 -8.95 -4.80
C ILE A 51 17.68 -10.05 -5.68
N ASP A 52 16.95 -10.99 -5.07
CA ASP A 52 16.34 -12.12 -5.77
C ASP A 52 15.28 -11.64 -6.75
N TRP A 53 14.42 -10.70 -6.33
CA TRP A 53 13.46 -10.04 -7.19
C TRP A 53 14.14 -9.38 -8.39
N TRP A 54 15.16 -8.55 -8.16
CA TRP A 54 15.88 -7.85 -9.23
C TRP A 54 16.54 -8.81 -10.24
N ASN A 55 17.13 -9.89 -9.74
CA ASN A 55 17.79 -10.90 -10.56
C ASN A 55 16.79 -11.71 -11.39
N GLY A 56 15.53 -11.84 -10.93
CA GLY A 56 14.45 -12.49 -11.66
C GLY A 56 13.83 -11.65 -12.78
N LEU A 57 14.00 -10.33 -12.77
CA LEU A 57 13.45 -9.44 -13.80
C LEU A 57 14.21 -9.53 -15.14
N THR A 58 13.45 -9.42 -16.22
CA THR A 58 13.97 -9.12 -17.57
C THR A 58 14.54 -7.70 -17.64
N GLU A 59 15.28 -7.39 -18.71
CA GLU A 59 15.83 -6.05 -18.93
C GLU A 59 14.73 -4.99 -19.07
N ASP A 60 13.65 -5.29 -19.79
CA ASP A 60 12.50 -4.38 -19.97
C ASP A 60 11.77 -4.10 -18.64
N GLU A 61 11.59 -5.11 -17.80
CA GLU A 61 11.02 -4.95 -16.47
C GLU A 61 11.92 -4.11 -15.57
N ARG A 62 13.24 -4.33 -15.63
CA ARG A 62 14.22 -3.50 -14.90
C ARG A 62 14.13 -2.04 -15.33
N LEU A 63 14.06 -1.76 -16.63
CA LEU A 63 13.91 -0.40 -17.16
C LEU A 63 12.61 0.25 -16.67
N THR A 64 11.52 -0.51 -16.65
CA THR A 64 10.23 -0.04 -16.14
C THR A 64 10.33 0.39 -14.68
N TRP A 65 10.91 -0.46 -13.82
CA TRP A 65 11.04 -0.17 -12.40
C TRP A 65 12.06 0.92 -12.08
N MET A 66 13.15 1.04 -12.85
CA MET A 66 14.05 2.19 -12.78
C MET A 66 13.33 3.50 -13.13
N GLY A 67 12.41 3.45 -14.10
CA GLY A 67 11.53 4.57 -14.47
C GLY A 67 10.61 4.98 -13.31
N TYR A 68 9.92 4.03 -12.68
CA TYR A 68 9.09 4.30 -11.49
C TYR A 68 9.89 4.88 -10.32
N ALA A 69 11.12 4.37 -10.10
CA ALA A 69 11.99 4.84 -9.04
C ALA A 69 12.68 6.18 -9.36
N ASN A 70 12.67 6.62 -10.63
CA ASN A 70 13.51 7.71 -11.13
C ASN A 70 14.98 7.54 -10.71
N SER A 71 15.49 6.30 -10.78
CA SER A 71 16.81 5.91 -10.29
C SER A 71 17.31 4.65 -11.00
N ALA A 72 18.61 4.59 -11.27
CA ALA A 72 19.27 3.41 -11.83
C ALA A 72 19.67 2.37 -10.76
N LYS A 73 19.38 2.62 -9.48
CA LYS A 73 19.76 1.71 -8.38
C LYS A 73 18.71 0.60 -8.21
N PRO A 74 19.10 -0.69 -8.26
CA PRO A 74 18.20 -1.81 -8.00
C PRO A 74 17.41 -1.71 -6.70
N ARG A 75 18.06 -1.22 -5.63
CA ARG A 75 17.41 -1.01 -4.32
C ARG A 75 16.28 0.02 -4.38
N ASP A 76 16.40 1.07 -5.20
CA ASP A 76 15.35 2.08 -5.35
C ASP A 76 14.19 1.55 -6.19
N ALA A 77 14.48 0.72 -7.20
CA ALA A 77 13.47 -0.03 -7.95
C ALA A 77 12.70 -1.00 -7.04
N TRP A 78 13.39 -1.73 -6.15
CA TRP A 78 12.76 -2.60 -5.15
C TRP A 78 11.87 -1.81 -4.19
N GLN A 79 12.33 -0.67 -3.70
CA GLN A 79 11.53 0.24 -2.88
C GLN A 79 10.26 0.71 -3.60
N ALA A 80 10.34 1.03 -4.90
CA ALA A 80 9.19 1.43 -5.70
C ALA A 80 8.19 0.28 -5.87
N ASN A 81 8.68 -0.95 -6.10
CA ASN A 81 7.83 -2.14 -6.15
C ASN A 81 7.07 -2.37 -4.84
N LEU A 82 7.78 -2.36 -3.70
CA LEU A 82 7.17 -2.50 -2.38
C LEU A 82 6.14 -1.41 -2.09
N GLN A 83 6.39 -0.17 -2.53
CA GLN A 83 5.43 0.92 -2.37
C GLN A 83 4.14 0.69 -3.17
N LYS A 84 4.27 0.11 -4.37
CA LYS A 84 3.11 -0.26 -5.18
C LYS A 84 2.34 -1.42 -4.54
N GLU A 85 3.02 -2.50 -4.16
CA GLU A 85 2.40 -3.65 -3.50
C GLU A 85 1.69 -3.26 -2.20
N ALA A 86 2.30 -2.40 -1.39
CA ALA A 86 1.70 -1.90 -0.16
C ALA A 86 0.47 -1.03 -0.42
N TYR A 87 0.45 -0.24 -1.50
CA TYR A 87 -0.73 0.53 -1.91
C TYR A 87 -1.86 -0.39 -2.35
N ASP A 88 -1.57 -1.36 -3.22
CA ASP A 88 -2.54 -2.32 -3.73
C ASP A 88 -3.14 -3.14 -2.56
N ALA A 89 -2.32 -3.56 -1.59
CA ALA A 89 -2.78 -4.23 -0.38
C ALA A 89 -3.67 -3.34 0.50
N ALA A 90 -3.30 -2.06 0.68
CA ALA A 90 -4.11 -1.09 1.43
C ALA A 90 -5.47 -0.84 0.76
N GLN A 91 -5.48 -0.73 -0.58
CA GLN A 91 -6.69 -0.55 -1.37
C GLN A 91 -7.61 -1.76 -1.27
N ASN A 92 -7.09 -2.97 -1.49
CA ASN A 92 -7.85 -4.21 -1.37
C ASN A 92 -8.46 -4.37 0.03
N ALA A 93 -7.70 -4.05 1.08
CA ALA A 93 -8.19 -4.11 2.46
C ALA A 93 -9.32 -3.10 2.71
N ALA A 94 -9.19 -1.88 2.17
CA ALA A 94 -10.19 -0.83 2.30
C ALA A 94 -11.49 -1.14 1.56
N GLU A 95 -11.39 -1.63 0.31
CA GLU A 95 -12.54 -2.04 -0.51
C GLU A 95 -13.26 -3.24 0.12
N SER A 96 -12.51 -4.28 0.53
CA SER A 96 -13.09 -5.45 1.21
C SER A 96 -13.81 -5.06 2.51
N TRP A 97 -13.26 -4.10 3.26
CA TRP A 97 -13.88 -3.59 4.47
C TRP A 97 -15.17 -2.84 4.14
N LEU A 98 -15.18 -1.95 3.14
CA LEU A 98 -16.36 -1.20 2.73
C LEU A 98 -17.49 -2.14 2.27
N GLU A 99 -17.19 -3.10 1.41
CA GLU A 99 -18.14 -4.13 0.94
C GLU A 99 -18.72 -4.97 2.09
N SER A 100 -17.94 -5.19 3.16
CA SER A 100 -18.43 -5.92 4.34
C SER A 100 -19.46 -5.14 5.15
N ARG A 101 -19.47 -3.80 5.04
CA ARG A 101 -20.41 -2.90 5.72
C ARG A 101 -21.66 -2.63 4.89
N GLU A 102 -21.53 -2.57 3.57
CA GLU A 102 -22.68 -2.41 2.67
C GLU A 102 -23.56 -3.66 2.57
N ARG A 103 -23.03 -4.84 2.92
CA ARG A 103 -23.77 -6.10 2.96
C ARG A 103 -24.57 -6.34 4.25
N GLN A 104 -24.51 -5.44 5.22
CA GLN A 104 -25.20 -5.53 6.52
C GLN A 104 -26.52 -4.77 6.48
#